data_AF-A0A3B1B0Z3-F1
#
_entry.id   AF-A0A3B1B0Z3-F1
#
_cell.length_a   1.000
_cell.length_b   1.000
_cell.length_c   1.000
_cell.angle_alpha   90.00
_cell.angle_beta   90.00
_cell.angle_gamma   90.00
#
_symmetry.space_group_name_H-M   'P 1'
#
loop_
_entity.id
_entity.type
_entity.pdbx_description
1 polymer ?
#
loop_
_entity_poly.entity_id
_entity_poly.type
_entity_poly.pdbx_seq_one_letter_code
_entity_poly.pdbx_strand_id
1 'polypeptide(L)'
;MAIYLDYEGIKGNVTAEGYEGMIALKYFKFNVSRKISMEPGAMANRENALPELSTVYIEKFSDASTPALFKVSVAGSEGKQAK
;
A
#
# COMPACT_ATOMS: atom_id res chain seq x y z
N MET A 1 -9.83 0.47 -15.14
CA MET A 1 -9.61 -0.58 -14.13
C MET A 1 -9.95 0.03 -12.78
N ALA A 2 -10.91 -0.53 -12.05
CA ALA A 2 -11.29 -0.01 -10.74
C ALA A 2 -10.42 -0.69 -9.68
N ILE A 3 -9.86 0.10 -8.77
CA ILE A 3 -9.05 -0.39 -7.64
C ILE A 3 -9.87 -0.13 -6.39
N TYR A 4 -10.10 -1.17 -5.60
CA TYR A 4 -10.83 -1.09 -4.34
C TYR A 4 -9.91 -1.50 -3.20
N LEU A 5 -10.05 -0.83 -2.06
CA LEU A 5 -9.32 -1.10 -0.84
C LEU A 5 -10.31 -1.38 0.28
N ASP A 6 -10.21 -2.56 0.86
CA ASP A 6 -10.84 -2.92 2.12
C ASP A 6 -9.86 -2.63 3.25
N TYR A 7 -10.16 -1.61 4.05
CA TYR A 7 -9.36 -1.26 5.23
C TYR A 7 -10.17 -1.56 6.47
N GLU A 8 -9.65 -2.44 7.32
CA GLU A 8 -10.38 -2.98 8.45
C GLU A 8 -10.95 -1.88 9.37
N GLY A 9 -12.28 -1.88 9.48
CA GLY A 9 -13.03 -0.94 10.30
C GLY A 9 -13.22 0.46 9.70
N ILE A 10 -12.86 0.69 8.43
CA ILE A 10 -13.15 1.93 7.71
C ILE A 10 -14.04 1.64 6.50
N LYS A 11 -15.24 2.23 6.49
CA LYS A 11 -16.17 2.13 5.36
C LYS A 11 -15.95 3.25 4.36
N GLY A 12 -15.80 2.89 3.08
CA GLY A 12 -15.83 3.79 1.94
C GLY A 12 -17.22 3.93 1.32
N ASN A 13 -17.28 4.53 0.14
CA ASN A 13 -18.52 4.90 -0.54
C ASN A 13 -18.79 4.09 -1.83
N VAL A 14 -18.10 2.96 -2.01
CA VAL A 14 -18.28 2.12 -3.21
C VAL A 14 -19.59 1.34 -3.10
N THR A 15 -20.37 1.36 -4.19
CA THR A 15 -21.64 0.64 -4.32
C THR A 15 -21.59 -0.43 -5.41
N ALA A 16 -20.39 -0.81 -5.87
CA ALA A 16 -20.23 -1.86 -6.86
C ALA A 16 -20.52 -3.22 -6.21
N GLU A 17 -21.34 -4.04 -6.87
CA GLU A 17 -21.68 -5.39 -6.39
C GLU A 17 -20.40 -6.20 -6.13
N GLY A 18 -20.26 -6.74 -4.91
CA GLY A 18 -19.07 -7.48 -4.46
C GLY A 18 -17.97 -6.63 -3.81
N TYR A 19 -18.02 -5.30 -3.90
CA TYR A 19 -17.06 -4.38 -3.29
C TYR A 19 -17.75 -3.27 -2.46
N GLU A 20 -18.97 -3.53 -2.02
CA GLU A 20 -19.79 -2.56 -1.30
C GLU A 20 -19.13 -2.13 0.01
N GLY A 21 -19.06 -0.81 0.22
CA GLY A 21 -18.44 -0.23 1.41
C GLY A 21 -16.91 -0.23 1.40
N MET A 22 -16.26 -0.65 0.32
CA MET A 22 -14.82 -0.48 0.13
C MET A 22 -14.47 0.95 -0.30
N ILE A 23 -13.17 1.27 -0.25
CA ILE A 23 -12.63 2.57 -0.64
C ILE A 23 -12.18 2.51 -2.10
N ALA A 24 -12.69 3.41 -2.93
CA ALA A 24 -12.25 3.52 -4.33
C ALA A 24 -10.89 4.23 -4.42
N LEU A 25 -9.91 3.59 -5.06
CA LEU A 25 -8.59 4.16 -5.31
C LEU A 25 -8.45 4.57 -6.78
N LYS A 26 -7.78 5.70 -7.00
CA LYS A 26 -7.41 6.21 -8.32
C LYS A 26 -6.03 5.74 -8.74
N TYR A 27 -5.12 5.68 -7.78
CA TYR A 27 -3.72 5.32 -8.03
C TYR A 27 -3.17 4.52 -6.85
N PHE A 28 -2.34 3.53 -7.19
CA PHE A 28 -1.64 2.69 -6.24
C PHE A 28 -0.19 2.54 -6.71
N LYS A 29 0.77 2.79 -5.81
CA LYS A 29 2.20 2.65 -6.09
C LYS A 29 2.90 1.92 -4.96
N PHE A 30 3.61 0.86 -5.34
CA PHE A 30 4.47 0.08 -4.46
C PHE A 30 5.75 -0.24 -5.23
N ASN A 31 6.90 -0.11 -4.57
CA ASN A 31 8.19 -0.39 -5.15
C ASN A 31 8.93 -1.43 -4.30
N VAL A 32 9.59 -2.34 -5.01
CA VAL A 32 10.53 -3.29 -4.42
C VAL A 32 11.85 -3.05 -5.11
N SER A 33 12.89 -2.78 -4.32
CA SER A 33 14.23 -2.59 -4.84
C SER A 33 15.19 -3.54 -4.14
N ARG A 34 16.26 -3.91 -4.85
CA ARG A 34 17.36 -4.67 -4.29
C ARG A 34 18.66 -4.08 -4.77
N LYS A 35 19.51 -3.67 -3.84
CA LYS A 35 20.82 -3.09 -4.14
C LYS A 35 21.82 -4.24 -4.30
N ILE A 36 21.93 -4.74 -5.53
CA ILE A 36 22.95 -5.74 -5.89
C ILE A 36 24.09 -5.02 -6.60
N SER A 37 25.29 -5.08 -6.04
CA SER A 37 26.51 -4.67 -6.73
C SER A 37 26.95 -5.79 -7.69
N MET A 38 27.37 -5.43 -8.89
CA MET A 38 27.99 -6.35 -9.85
C MET A 38 29.40 -5.84 -10.14
N GLU A 39 30.36 -6.23 -9.31
CA GLU A 39 31.76 -5.90 -9.51
C GLU A 39 32.42 -6.92 -10.46
N PRO A 40 33.08 -6.48 -11.55
CA PRO A 40 33.76 -7.38 -12.47
C PRO A 40 34.84 -8.21 -11.77
N GLY A 41 34.74 -9.54 -11.82
CA GLY A 41 35.74 -10.47 -11.25
C GLY A 41 35.35 -11.13 -9.92
N ALA A 42 34.31 -10.66 -9.24
CA ALA A 42 33.79 -11.26 -8.00
C ALA A 42 32.67 -12.29 -8.30
N MET A 43 33.01 -13.40 -8.97
CA MET A 43 32.02 -14.40 -9.42
C MET A 43 31.62 -15.42 -8.34
N ALA A 44 32.37 -15.52 -7.23
CA ALA A 44 32.22 -16.60 -6.25
C ALA A 44 31.36 -16.26 -5.02
N ASN A 45 31.32 -14.99 -4.59
CA ASN A 45 30.53 -14.55 -3.43
C ASN A 45 29.53 -13.48 -3.88
N ARG A 46 28.38 -13.95 -4.37
CA ARG A 46 27.31 -13.08 -4.85
C ARG A 46 26.56 -12.52 -3.64
N GLU A 47 26.61 -11.21 -3.47
CA GLU A 47 26.17 -10.52 -2.25
C GLU A 47 24.74 -10.84 -1.79
N ASN A 48 24.62 -11.09 -0.47
CA ASN A 48 23.38 -11.33 0.23
C ASN A 48 22.67 -10.02 0.61
N ALA A 49 22.29 -9.21 -0.38
CA ALA A 49 21.50 -8.01 -0.14
C ALA A 49 20.02 -8.36 0.07
N LEU A 50 19.45 -7.95 1.21
CA LEU A 50 18.01 -8.09 1.50
C LEU A 50 17.18 -7.15 0.59
N PRO A 51 15.96 -7.55 0.20
CA PRO A 51 15.06 -6.68 -0.54
C PRO A 51 14.55 -5.52 0.33
N GLU A 52 14.48 -4.32 -0.25
CA GLU A 52 13.92 -3.12 0.38
C GLU A 52 12.51 -2.89 -0.19
N LEU A 53 11.51 -2.87 0.70
CA LEU A 53 10.10 -2.63 0.35
C LEU A 53 9.75 -1.17 0.64
N SER A 54 9.21 -0.46 -0.35
CA SER A 54 8.75 0.90 -0.15
C SER A 54 7.42 0.96 0.57
N THR A 55 7.13 2.08 1.21
CA THR A 55 5.77 2.40 1.66
C THR A 55 4.80 2.35 0.49
N VAL A 56 3.59 1.87 0.75
CA VAL A 56 2.50 1.87 -0.22
C VAL A 56 1.92 3.28 -0.31
N TYR A 57 1.90 3.85 -1.52
CA TYR A 57 1.29 5.14 -1.81
C TYR A 57 -0.04 4.95 -2.51
N ILE A 58 -1.06 5.65 -2.01
CA ILE A 58 -2.43 5.52 -2.46
C ILE A 58 -2.98 6.92 -2.74
N GLU A 59 -3.64 7.09 -3.88
CA GLU A 59 -4.42 8.28 -4.18
C GLU A 59 -5.89 7.91 -4.36
N LYS A 60 -6.77 8.72 -3.77
CA LYS A 60 -8.22 8.57 -3.86
C LYS A 60 -8.91 9.93 -3.86
N PHE A 61 -10.16 9.96 -4.29
CA PHE A 61 -11.01 11.13 -4.11
C PHE A 61 -11.50 11.23 -2.65
N SER A 62 -11.82 12.44 -2.21
CA SER A 62 -12.38 12.65 -0.87
C SER A 62 -13.75 11.99 -0.76
N ASP A 63 -13.89 11.05 0.18
CA ASP A 63 -15.14 10.37 0.51
C ASP A 63 -15.28 10.24 2.04
N ALA A 64 -16.31 9.51 2.50
CA ALA A 64 -16.59 9.29 3.92
C ALA A 64 -15.44 8.62 4.71
N SER A 65 -14.53 7.90 4.04
CA SER A 65 -13.39 7.22 4.67
C SER A 65 -12.19 8.15 4.92
N THR A 66 -12.11 9.31 4.26
CA THR A 66 -10.99 10.26 4.41
C THR A 66 -10.77 10.75 5.85
N PRO A 67 -11.78 11.22 6.60
CA PRO A 67 -11.58 11.64 8.00
C PRO A 67 -11.18 10.46 8.91
N ALA A 68 -11.66 9.25 8.62
CA ALA A 68 -11.28 8.05 9.37
C ALA A 68 -9.81 7.67 9.12
N LEU A 69 -9.35 7.70 7.87
CA LEU A 69 -7.95 7.47 7.51
C LEU A 69 -7.03 8.51 8.15
N PHE A 70 -7.45 9.79 8.15
CA PHE A 70 -6.68 10.86 8.80
C PHE A 70 -6.57 10.66 10.31
N LYS A 71 -7.67 10.26 10.97
CA LYS A 71 -7.67 9.96 12.40
C LYS A 71 -6.69 8.83 12.73
N VAL A 72 -6.67 7.76 11.94
CA VAL A 72 -5.74 6.63 12.09
C VAL A 72 -4.28 7.06 11.91
N SER A 73 -4.02 7.98 10.98
CA SER A 73 -2.68 8.52 10.75
C SER A 73 -2.14 9.35 11.91
N VAL A 74 -3.00 10.09 12.63
CA VAL A 74 -2.58 11.02 13.69
C VAL A 74 -2.63 10.37 15.07
N ALA A 75 -3.59 9.48 15.32
CA ALA A 75 -3.81 8.88 16.64
C ALA A 75 -2.81 7.78 17.01
N GLY A 76 -1.96 7.33 16.07
CA GLY A 76 -1.08 6.19 16.27
C GLY A 76 -1.88 4.89 16.32
N SER A 77 -1.98 4.19 15.18
CA SER A 77 -2.72 2.94 15.07
C SER A 77 -1.78 1.74 15.04
N GLU A 78 -2.20 0.61 15.64
CA GLU A 78 -1.42 -0.65 15.73
C GLU A 78 -1.26 -1.41 14.39
N GLY A 79 -1.49 -0.75 13.25
CA GLY A 79 -1.54 -1.40 11.94
C GLY A 79 -2.79 -2.27 11.80
N LYS A 80 -3.63 -1.99 10.80
CA LYS A 80 -4.85 -2.77 10.54
C LYS A 80 -4.73 -3.54 9.24
N GLN A 81 -5.53 -4.58 9.08
CA GLN A 81 -5.51 -5.36 7.84
C GLN A 81 -6.05 -4.52 6.67
N ALA A 82 -5.31 -4.51 5.57
CA ALA A 82 -5.67 -3.85 4.30
C ALA A 82 -5.65 -4.89 3.18
N LYS A 83 -6.76 -5.03 2.43
CA LYS A 83 -6.93 -5.98 1.33
C LYS A 83 -7.40 -5.31 0.05
#